data_AF-D7FKQ8-F1
#
_entry.id   AF-D7FKQ8-F1
#
_cell.length_a   1.000
_cell.length_b   1.000
_cell.length_c   1.000
_cell.angle_alpha   90.00
_cell.angle_beta   90.00
_cell.angle_gamma   90.00
#
_symmetry.space_group_name_H-M   'P 1'
#
loop_
_entity.id
_entity.type
_entity.pdbx_description
1 polymer ?
#
loop_
_entity_poly.entity_id
_entity_poly.type
_entity_poly.pdbx_seq_one_letter_code
_entity_poly.pdbx_strand_id
1 'polypeptide(L)'
;MGILGSPALGLEHVSSARVKMDELLVCWASQKETVKLLRGYLEAVAADQPLDKPGSSLFQTLSSSPSSSSSLPLSPRSPSPLKSPVGHSAGPAGLSHRSPTSKSHWTPHLSPRSERFERYLSPEKRSPSRSSGVSEESSRSRPPEASRKVADEGRAKVSREDIPHFWVKGEGGRGRGRPIPRDSLEERRQEMERLFERHPEGLGVDDFVPVTKTLCGFPSFFNAVLYKRIFARSQQARASAARQQEKTAPEGEESEGAHSGQDNGADELPPDARIPLALFEEFWRDEIETYDHIDRFFRLVKKPENHFIEKDDLQPFIRELLLYHPGLEFLEAHPDFHPKYATTVTTRIFYIVNTSRCGRISQGELRRSNLVEVFNTVDEEEDINKVTEYFSYEHFYVVFCRFYELDADRDGRLSEEDLIKYGEHGLSRLIVDRIMSVGPRPFPQGRRNEDGSDPRATMTYEDYVYFMLSEEDRGNEHSLRYWFTCVDLDGDGRIGHMEMRLFYDNQARDRRLEGCTET
;
A
#
# COMPACT_ATOMS: atom_id res chain seq x y z
N MET A 1 -10.74 51.12 -26.19
CA MET A 1 -9.31 51.47 -26.03
C MET A 1 -9.08 51.63 -24.52
N GLY A 2 -8.18 50.93 -23.82
CA GLY A 2 -7.30 49.82 -24.20
C GLY A 2 -5.80 50.14 -24.02
N ILE A 3 -5.01 49.21 -23.43
CA ILE A 3 -3.54 49.27 -23.17
C ILE A 3 -3.13 50.36 -22.14
N LEU A 4 -2.30 50.15 -21.11
CA LEU A 4 -1.61 49.01 -20.43
C LEU A 4 -1.49 49.41 -18.92
N GLY A 5 -0.95 48.65 -17.95
CA GLY A 5 -0.30 47.34 -17.88
C GLY A 5 0.46 47.16 -16.54
N SER A 6 0.51 45.94 -15.96
CA SER A 6 1.26 45.62 -14.72
C SER A 6 1.43 44.09 -14.54
N PRO A 7 2.35 43.62 -13.68
CA PRO A 7 3.50 42.85 -14.19
C PRO A 7 3.42 41.32 -14.01
N ALA A 8 4.28 40.62 -14.76
CA ALA A 8 4.46 39.18 -14.65
C ALA A 8 5.48 38.81 -13.55
N LEU A 9 5.08 37.97 -12.60
CA LEU A 9 5.96 37.35 -11.58
C LEU A 9 5.68 35.85 -11.39
N GLY A 10 5.21 35.16 -12.43
CA GLY A 10 4.93 33.70 -12.42
C GLY A 10 5.60 32.89 -13.53
N LEU A 11 6.16 33.53 -14.57
CA LEU A 11 6.66 32.85 -15.77
C LEU A 11 8.14 32.45 -15.70
N GLU A 12 8.96 33.12 -14.87
CA GLU A 12 10.41 32.91 -14.88
C GLU A 12 10.83 31.56 -14.27
N HIS A 13 10.12 31.06 -13.26
CA HIS A 13 10.46 29.77 -12.63
C HIS A 13 10.13 28.57 -13.54
N VAL A 14 8.99 28.62 -14.24
CA VAL A 14 8.61 27.63 -15.26
C VAL A 14 9.56 27.68 -16.45
N SER A 15 9.93 28.89 -16.88
CA SER A 15 10.95 29.10 -17.91
C SER A 15 12.30 28.53 -17.50
N SER A 16 12.74 28.73 -16.25
CA SER A 16 14.04 28.23 -15.77
C SER A 16 14.14 26.70 -15.78
N ALA A 17 13.07 26.00 -15.40
CA ALA A 17 13.04 24.54 -15.45
C ALA A 17 13.10 24.01 -16.91
N ARG A 18 12.34 24.63 -17.82
CA ARG A 18 12.34 24.25 -19.24
C ARG A 18 13.68 24.57 -19.92
N VAL A 19 14.23 25.77 -19.70
CA VAL A 19 15.55 26.17 -20.24
C VAL A 19 16.65 25.24 -19.75
N LYS A 20 16.62 24.78 -18.49
CA LYS A 20 17.58 23.78 -18.00
C LYS A 20 17.42 22.42 -18.67
N MET A 21 16.19 21.98 -19.00
CA MET A 21 16.00 20.75 -19.79
C MET A 21 16.51 20.91 -21.22
N ASP A 22 16.24 22.06 -21.87
CA ASP A 22 16.74 22.37 -23.21
C ASP A 22 18.30 22.45 -23.21
N GLU A 23 18.91 23.07 -22.19
CA GLU A 23 20.38 23.10 -21.99
C GLU A 23 20.96 21.69 -21.77
N LEU A 24 20.34 20.86 -20.91
CA LEU A 24 20.78 19.48 -20.67
C LEU A 24 20.66 18.61 -21.92
N LEU A 25 19.58 18.75 -22.68
CA LEU A 25 19.35 18.02 -23.93
C LEU A 25 20.31 18.45 -25.03
N VAL A 26 20.62 19.75 -25.15
CA VAL A 26 21.67 20.27 -26.04
C VAL A 26 23.06 19.79 -25.60
N CYS A 27 23.35 19.77 -24.29
CA CYS A 27 24.60 19.21 -23.77
C CYS A 27 24.75 17.72 -24.10
N TRP A 28 23.71 16.91 -23.88
CA TRP A 28 23.68 15.48 -24.22
C TRP A 28 23.82 15.24 -25.73
N ALA A 29 23.06 15.94 -26.55
CA ALA A 29 23.11 15.86 -28.01
C ALA A 29 24.45 16.35 -28.60
N SER A 30 25.20 17.20 -27.86
CA SER A 30 26.53 17.67 -28.25
C SER A 30 27.68 16.72 -27.83
N GLN A 31 27.41 15.66 -27.05
CA GLN A 31 28.43 14.68 -26.71
C GLN A 31 28.83 13.87 -27.95
N LYS A 32 30.15 13.64 -28.13
CA LYS A 32 30.69 13.02 -29.37
C LYS A 32 30.10 11.65 -29.67
N GLU A 33 29.89 10.82 -28.65
CA GLU A 33 29.29 9.49 -28.83
C GLU A 33 27.79 9.57 -29.15
N THR A 34 27.05 10.52 -28.56
CA THR A 34 25.64 10.79 -28.94
C THR A 34 25.52 11.25 -30.39
N VAL A 35 26.35 12.21 -30.83
CA VAL A 35 26.39 12.67 -32.23
C VAL A 35 26.69 11.51 -33.20
N LYS A 36 27.61 10.62 -32.81
CA LYS A 36 28.02 9.44 -33.59
C LYS A 36 26.92 8.37 -33.64
N LEU A 37 26.20 8.15 -32.53
CA LEU A 37 25.06 7.24 -32.45
C LEU A 37 23.88 7.75 -33.31
N LEU A 38 23.50 9.02 -33.17
CA LEU A 38 22.45 9.66 -33.96
C LEU A 38 22.79 9.66 -35.45
N ARG A 39 24.07 9.93 -35.80
CA ARG A 39 24.58 9.79 -37.17
C ARG A 39 24.39 8.37 -37.71
N GLY A 40 24.75 7.34 -36.94
CA GLY A 40 24.59 5.94 -37.35
C GLY A 40 23.12 5.58 -37.66
N TYR A 41 22.18 6.04 -36.83
CA TYR A 41 20.75 5.84 -37.10
C TYR A 41 20.27 6.61 -38.35
N LEU A 42 20.71 7.86 -38.54
CA LEU A 42 20.39 8.64 -39.74
C LEU A 42 20.97 8.02 -41.02
N GLU A 43 22.18 7.46 -40.96
CA GLU A 43 22.83 6.77 -42.07
C GLU A 43 22.15 5.42 -42.37
N ALA A 44 21.64 4.71 -41.36
CA ALA A 44 20.81 3.50 -41.55
C ALA A 44 19.45 3.81 -42.21
N VAL A 45 18.76 4.86 -41.76
CA VAL A 45 17.49 5.33 -42.37
C VAL A 45 17.73 5.81 -43.81
N ALA A 46 18.81 6.54 -44.07
CA ALA A 46 19.17 6.98 -45.42
C ALA A 46 19.56 5.83 -46.37
N ALA A 47 19.92 4.66 -45.82
CA ALA A 47 20.19 3.44 -46.55
C ALA A 47 18.96 2.51 -46.72
N ASP A 48 17.76 2.98 -46.31
CA ASP A 48 16.49 2.25 -46.32
C ASP A 48 16.55 0.90 -45.58
N GLN A 49 17.44 0.80 -44.57
CA GLN A 49 17.58 -0.38 -43.73
C GLN A 49 16.53 -0.36 -42.60
N PRO A 50 15.99 -1.52 -42.21
CA PRO A 50 15.09 -1.59 -41.07
C PRO A 50 15.83 -1.14 -39.81
N LEU A 51 15.31 -0.09 -39.16
CA LEU A 51 15.71 0.24 -37.80
C LEU A 51 15.33 -0.93 -36.90
N ASP A 52 16.34 -1.66 -36.41
CA ASP A 52 16.13 -2.61 -35.31
C ASP A 52 15.48 -1.86 -34.15
N LYS A 53 14.33 -2.37 -33.69
CA LYS A 53 13.68 -1.87 -32.48
C LYS A 53 14.70 -1.99 -31.32
N PRO A 54 14.69 -1.06 -30.34
CA PRO A 54 15.57 -1.13 -29.18
C PRO A 54 15.18 -2.29 -28.25
N GLY A 55 15.49 -3.51 -28.67
CA GLY A 55 15.29 -4.74 -27.91
C GLY A 55 16.34 -4.87 -26.82
N SER A 56 15.94 -4.59 -25.59
CA SER A 56 16.58 -5.02 -24.32
C SER A 56 18.01 -4.54 -24.01
N SER A 57 18.78 -4.09 -24.99
CA SER A 57 20.25 -3.92 -24.88
C SER A 57 20.71 -2.59 -24.26
N LEU A 58 19.89 -1.53 -24.35
CA LEU A 58 20.20 -0.22 -23.74
C LEU A 58 20.29 -0.31 -22.21
N PHE A 59 19.35 -1.00 -21.56
CA PHE A 59 19.44 -1.29 -20.11
C PHE A 59 20.59 -2.24 -19.78
N GLN A 60 20.90 -3.20 -20.66
CA GLN A 60 21.94 -4.20 -20.39
C GLN A 60 23.36 -3.59 -20.42
N THR A 61 23.60 -2.55 -21.22
CA THR A 61 24.92 -1.90 -21.30
C THR A 61 25.26 -1.08 -20.04
N LEU A 62 24.26 -0.64 -19.28
CA LEU A 62 24.45 -0.03 -17.95
C LEU A 62 24.73 -1.07 -16.84
N SER A 63 24.35 -2.33 -17.04
CA SER A 63 24.48 -3.41 -16.05
C SER A 63 25.89 -4.03 -15.93
N SER A 64 26.88 -3.52 -16.66
CA SER A 64 28.26 -4.03 -16.62
C SER A 64 29.31 -2.92 -16.72
N SER A 65 30.03 -2.67 -15.62
CA SER A 65 31.33 -2.00 -15.66
C SER A 65 32.23 -2.54 -14.53
N PRO A 66 33.54 -2.74 -14.79
CA PRO A 66 34.43 -3.42 -13.85
C PRO A 66 34.98 -2.49 -12.77
N SER A 67 35.38 -3.09 -11.65
CA SER A 67 36.05 -2.41 -10.54
C SER A 67 37.35 -1.72 -10.96
N SER A 68 37.40 -0.39 -10.93
CA SER A 68 38.63 0.37 -10.64
C SER A 68 38.33 1.79 -10.19
N SER A 69 39.23 2.34 -9.37
CA SER A 69 39.04 3.60 -8.64
C SER A 69 39.56 4.83 -9.38
N SER A 70 38.78 5.92 -9.41
CA SER A 70 39.33 7.28 -9.41
C SER A 70 38.33 8.28 -8.81
N SER A 71 38.82 9.16 -7.94
CA SER A 71 38.05 10.26 -7.35
C SER A 71 38.24 11.55 -8.13
N LEU A 72 37.28 12.48 -8.03
CA LEU A 72 37.45 13.90 -7.61
C LEU A 72 36.10 14.66 -7.73
N PRO A 73 35.91 15.83 -7.07
CA PRO A 73 34.59 16.30 -6.66
C PRO A 73 34.08 17.58 -7.38
N LEU A 74 32.77 17.83 -7.28
CA LEU A 74 32.18 19.17 -7.41
C LEU A 74 30.98 19.37 -6.46
N SER A 75 31.11 20.30 -5.52
CA SER A 75 30.00 20.85 -4.74
C SER A 75 29.71 22.29 -5.20
N PRO A 76 28.45 22.68 -5.46
CA PRO A 76 28.06 24.08 -5.59
C PRO A 76 27.91 24.74 -4.21
N ARG A 77 28.08 26.07 -4.13
CA ARG A 77 27.92 26.85 -2.89
C ARG A 77 26.50 27.36 -2.71
N SER A 78 26.09 27.51 -1.45
CA SER A 78 24.90 28.26 -1.03
C SER A 78 25.10 29.78 -1.11
N PRO A 79 23.99 30.54 -1.21
CA PRO A 79 23.88 31.88 -0.61
C PRO A 79 22.75 31.95 0.43
N SER A 80 22.99 32.67 1.53
CA SER A 80 22.09 32.80 2.69
C SER A 80 21.17 34.07 2.59
N PRO A 81 20.14 34.24 3.45
CA PRO A 81 18.87 34.87 3.03
C PRO A 81 18.71 36.37 3.33
N LEU A 82 17.68 36.97 2.70
CA LEU A 82 17.22 38.34 2.96
C LEU A 82 15.76 38.41 3.48
N LYS A 83 15.66 38.50 4.81
CA LYS A 83 14.67 39.22 5.63
C LYS A 83 13.28 39.53 5.04
N SER A 84 12.26 38.95 5.65
CA SER A 84 10.88 39.46 5.70
C SER A 84 10.73 40.73 6.55
N PRO A 85 9.67 41.52 6.33
CA PRO A 85 8.99 42.29 7.38
C PRO A 85 7.52 41.87 7.58
N VAL A 86 7.02 41.99 8.81
CA VAL A 86 5.62 41.73 9.19
C VAL A 86 4.78 43.00 9.04
N GLY A 87 3.51 42.88 8.65
CA GLY A 87 2.53 43.97 8.58
C GLY A 87 1.10 43.49 8.89
N HIS A 88 0.30 44.29 9.59
CA HIS A 88 -0.96 43.85 10.20
C HIS A 88 -2.24 44.34 9.49
N SER A 89 -3.30 43.52 9.64
CA SER A 89 -4.71 43.89 9.94
C SER A 89 -5.71 44.32 8.84
N ALA A 90 -6.98 44.15 9.22
CA ALA A 90 -8.22 44.75 8.71
C ALA A 90 -8.93 44.13 7.48
N GLY A 91 -10.19 43.73 7.68
CA GLY A 91 -11.25 43.71 6.64
C GLY A 91 -11.95 45.09 6.55
N PRO A 92 -13.15 45.23 5.93
CA PRO A 92 -14.30 44.37 6.27
C PRO A 92 -15.29 44.01 5.12
N ALA A 93 -16.21 43.09 5.46
CA ALA A 93 -17.61 42.98 5.02
C ALA A 93 -18.07 43.48 3.61
N GLY A 94 -18.28 42.51 2.71
CA GLY A 94 -19.62 42.14 2.22
C GLY A 94 -20.32 42.96 1.12
N LEU A 95 -21.00 42.25 0.21
CA LEU A 95 -22.35 42.55 -0.27
C LEU A 95 -22.95 41.34 -1.01
N SER A 96 -24.27 41.20 -1.00
CA SER A 96 -25.01 40.09 -1.63
C SER A 96 -25.60 40.49 -2.98
N HIS A 97 -25.79 39.53 -3.90
CA HIS A 97 -26.82 39.64 -4.95
C HIS A 97 -27.39 38.26 -5.34
N ARG A 98 -28.55 38.27 -6.01
CA ARG A 98 -29.43 37.10 -6.21
C ARG A 98 -29.25 36.42 -7.58
N SER A 99 -29.57 35.12 -7.62
CA SER A 99 -29.90 34.31 -8.81
C SER A 99 -31.15 34.85 -9.55
N PRO A 100 -31.51 34.35 -10.77
CA PRO A 100 -32.33 33.10 -10.82
C PRO A 100 -32.28 32.23 -12.11
N THR A 101 -32.89 31.02 -12.03
CA THR A 101 -33.43 30.17 -13.15
C THR A 101 -32.44 29.51 -14.15
N SER A 102 -32.70 28.32 -14.75
CA SER A 102 -33.79 27.31 -14.57
C SER A 102 -33.50 25.97 -15.28
N LYS A 103 -33.68 24.83 -14.56
CA LYS A 103 -34.00 23.46 -15.06
C LYS A 103 -32.90 22.74 -15.88
N SER A 104 -32.85 21.40 -15.94
CA SER A 104 -33.90 20.38 -15.69
C SER A 104 -33.43 19.17 -14.84
N HIS A 105 -34.38 18.41 -14.30
CA HIS A 105 -34.14 17.23 -13.46
C HIS A 105 -34.11 15.93 -14.28
N TRP A 106 -33.27 14.98 -13.85
CA TRP A 106 -33.55 13.54 -13.91
C TRP A 106 -33.25 12.92 -12.53
N THR A 107 -34.07 11.98 -12.08
CA THR A 107 -33.97 11.36 -10.74
C THR A 107 -34.14 9.85 -10.80
N PRO A 108 -33.09 9.05 -10.60
CA PRO A 108 -33.21 7.62 -10.30
C PRO A 108 -33.75 7.41 -8.88
N HIS A 109 -34.43 6.30 -8.63
CA HIS A 109 -35.00 5.98 -7.32
C HIS A 109 -33.92 5.59 -6.30
N LEU A 110 -33.96 6.21 -5.12
CA LEU A 110 -33.30 5.67 -3.93
C LEU A 110 -33.96 4.35 -3.50
N SER A 111 -33.15 3.38 -3.10
CA SER A 111 -33.56 2.23 -2.30
C SER A 111 -32.43 1.85 -1.34
N PRO A 112 -32.72 1.57 -0.05
CA PRO A 112 -31.70 1.53 0.98
C PRO A 112 -30.94 0.20 1.02
N ARG A 113 -29.61 0.24 1.08
CA ARG A 113 -28.81 -0.95 1.42
C ARG A 113 -27.44 -0.71 2.08
N SER A 114 -27.47 -0.12 3.27
CA SER A 114 -26.57 -0.56 4.34
C SER A 114 -26.92 -2.01 4.80
N GLU A 115 -26.25 -2.53 5.82
CA GLU A 115 -26.65 -3.75 6.58
C GLU A 115 -26.64 -5.12 5.85
N ARG A 116 -25.77 -5.32 4.83
CA ARG A 116 -25.54 -6.68 4.28
C ARG A 116 -24.09 -7.20 4.21
N PHE A 117 -23.17 -6.63 4.99
CA PHE A 117 -21.78 -7.14 5.07
C PHE A 117 -21.36 -7.71 6.44
N GLU A 118 -22.05 -7.42 7.55
CA GLU A 118 -21.62 -7.84 8.90
C GLU A 118 -22.07 -9.26 9.31
N ARG A 119 -22.96 -9.91 8.54
CA ARG A 119 -23.72 -11.08 9.03
C ARG A 119 -22.99 -12.44 8.93
N TYR A 120 -21.65 -12.44 8.97
CA TYR A 120 -20.82 -13.65 8.88
C TYR A 120 -19.93 -13.91 10.12
N LEU A 121 -20.20 -13.26 11.26
CA LEU A 121 -19.48 -13.49 12.53
C LEU A 121 -20.40 -13.66 13.75
N SER A 122 -21.25 -14.71 13.78
CA SER A 122 -21.59 -15.48 15.01
C SER A 122 -22.52 -16.68 14.75
N PRO A 123 -22.46 -17.76 15.55
CA PRO A 123 -23.29 -18.96 15.37
C PRO A 123 -24.47 -19.03 16.35
N GLU A 124 -25.70 -18.85 15.86
CA GLU A 124 -26.92 -19.14 16.64
C GLU A 124 -27.70 -20.35 16.13
N LYS A 125 -28.30 -21.07 17.08
CA LYS A 125 -29.01 -22.34 16.87
C LYS A 125 -30.46 -22.07 16.46
N ARG A 126 -30.98 -22.72 15.41
CA ARG A 126 -32.43 -22.86 15.20
C ARG A 126 -32.82 -24.29 14.85
N SER A 127 -33.77 -24.82 15.61
CA SER A 127 -34.39 -26.12 15.42
C SER A 127 -35.37 -26.11 14.23
N PRO A 128 -35.59 -27.24 13.55
CA PRO A 128 -36.52 -27.30 12.43
C PRO A 128 -37.99 -27.32 12.89
N SER A 129 -38.81 -26.43 12.35
CA SER A 129 -40.27 -26.52 12.42
C SER A 129 -40.82 -27.37 11.27
N ARG A 130 -41.84 -28.19 11.54
CA ARG A 130 -42.56 -28.98 10.53
C ARG A 130 -43.58 -28.12 9.78
N SER A 131 -43.75 -28.39 8.49
CA SER A 131 -45.02 -28.22 7.76
C SER A 131 -45.16 -29.37 6.76
N SER A 132 -46.40 -29.66 6.31
CA SER A 132 -46.72 -30.92 5.61
C SER A 132 -47.95 -30.80 4.69
N GLY A 133 -47.81 -31.27 3.44
CA GLY A 133 -48.83 -31.42 2.40
C GLY A 133 -48.17 -31.97 1.13
N VAL A 134 -48.35 -33.25 0.76
CA VAL A 134 -49.44 -33.77 -0.10
C VAL A 134 -49.26 -33.23 -1.54
N SER A 135 -48.56 -33.97 -2.42
CA SER A 135 -49.09 -35.02 -3.35
C SER A 135 -49.80 -34.41 -4.58
N GLU A 136 -49.65 -34.86 -5.84
CA GLU A 136 -48.90 -35.97 -6.50
C GLU A 136 -48.74 -35.59 -8.02
N GLU A 137 -48.28 -36.34 -9.05
CA GLU A 137 -47.91 -37.75 -9.28
C GLU A 137 -46.93 -37.90 -10.50
N SER A 138 -46.08 -38.95 -10.49
CA SER A 138 -45.46 -39.75 -11.60
C SER A 138 -44.96 -39.10 -12.92
N SER A 139 -43.69 -39.42 -13.30
CA SER A 139 -43.46 -40.51 -14.28
C SER A 139 -41.99 -40.95 -14.48
N ARG A 140 -41.83 -42.21 -14.93
CA ARG A 140 -40.62 -42.88 -15.48
C ARG A 140 -39.47 -43.29 -14.54
N SER A 141 -39.77 -44.36 -13.78
CA SER A 141 -39.06 -45.68 -13.82
C SER A 141 -37.52 -45.74 -13.88
N ARG A 142 -36.93 -46.41 -12.87
CA ARG A 142 -35.50 -46.80 -12.79
C ARG A 142 -35.36 -48.34 -12.95
N PRO A 143 -34.30 -48.88 -13.60
CA PRO A 143 -34.06 -50.33 -13.68
C PRO A 143 -33.67 -50.96 -12.31
N PRO A 144 -33.80 -52.28 -12.15
CA PRO A 144 -33.62 -52.96 -10.86
C PRO A 144 -32.16 -53.08 -10.40
N GLU A 145 -32.00 -53.21 -9.08
CA GLU A 145 -30.73 -53.11 -8.37
C GLU A 145 -29.96 -54.44 -8.33
N ALA A 146 -29.18 -54.71 -9.38
CA ALA A 146 -28.29 -55.87 -9.45
C ALA A 146 -27.17 -55.77 -8.38
N SER A 147 -27.23 -56.63 -7.36
CA SER A 147 -26.35 -56.55 -6.18
C SER A 147 -24.88 -56.82 -6.49
N ARG A 148 -24.11 -55.78 -6.81
CA ARG A 148 -22.65 -55.80 -6.69
C ARG A 148 -22.24 -55.60 -5.23
N LYS A 149 -22.12 -56.70 -4.51
CA LYS A 149 -21.29 -56.76 -3.30
C LYS A 149 -19.83 -56.51 -3.68
N VAL A 150 -19.42 -55.25 -3.71
CA VAL A 150 -17.99 -54.89 -3.60
C VAL A 150 -17.60 -55.17 -2.15
N ALA A 151 -16.60 -56.01 -1.93
CA ALA A 151 -16.08 -56.26 -0.59
C ALA A 151 -15.28 -55.04 -0.12
N ASP A 152 -15.77 -54.33 0.91
CA ASP A 152 -15.02 -53.28 1.61
C ASP A 152 -14.01 -53.91 2.60
N GLU A 153 -13.18 -54.82 2.08
CA GLU A 153 -12.09 -55.44 2.83
C GLU A 153 -10.85 -54.54 2.71
N GLY A 154 -10.58 -53.76 3.76
CA GLY A 154 -9.33 -53.04 3.92
C GLY A 154 -9.45 -51.60 4.42
N ARG A 155 -10.63 -50.97 4.40
CA ARG A 155 -10.79 -49.61 4.93
C ARG A 155 -10.81 -49.61 6.46
N ALA A 156 -9.62 -49.53 7.05
CA ALA A 156 -9.44 -49.32 8.48
C ALA A 156 -10.29 -48.13 8.96
N LYS A 157 -11.04 -48.34 10.06
CA LYS A 157 -11.82 -47.28 10.71
C LYS A 157 -10.86 -46.36 11.46
N VAL A 158 -10.31 -45.39 10.75
CA VAL A 158 -9.57 -44.25 11.33
C VAL A 158 -10.44 -43.67 12.44
N SER A 159 -10.01 -43.83 13.69
CA SER A 159 -10.69 -43.29 14.86
C SER A 159 -10.53 -41.76 14.90
N ARG A 160 -11.24 -41.11 15.82
CA ARG A 160 -11.04 -39.66 16.02
C ARG A 160 -9.68 -39.35 16.65
N GLU A 161 -9.08 -40.31 17.35
CA GLU A 161 -7.73 -40.21 17.93
C GLU A 161 -6.62 -40.40 16.89
N ASP A 162 -6.86 -41.14 15.80
CA ASP A 162 -5.91 -41.35 14.70
C ASP A 162 -5.75 -40.13 13.77
N ILE A 163 -6.56 -39.07 13.95
CA ILE A 163 -6.51 -37.84 13.15
C ILE A 163 -5.63 -36.81 13.89
N PRO A 164 -4.44 -36.46 13.38
CA PRO A 164 -3.57 -35.49 14.04
C PRO A 164 -4.25 -34.11 14.21
N HIS A 165 -3.93 -33.41 15.29
CA HIS A 165 -4.40 -32.05 15.52
C HIS A 165 -3.89 -31.07 14.43
N PHE A 166 -4.75 -30.83 13.44
CA PHE A 166 -4.50 -29.92 12.30
C PHE A 166 -4.88 -28.46 12.60
N TRP A 167 -5.55 -28.21 13.73
CA TRP A 167 -5.86 -26.87 14.23
C TRP A 167 -5.95 -26.89 15.76
N VAL A 168 -5.33 -25.90 16.40
CA VAL A 168 -5.38 -25.67 17.85
C VAL A 168 -5.75 -24.20 18.09
N LYS A 169 -6.61 -23.95 19.08
CA LYS A 169 -7.07 -22.59 19.38
C LYS A 169 -6.04 -21.86 20.25
N GLY A 170 -5.16 -21.08 19.61
CA GLY A 170 -4.17 -20.24 20.28
C GLY A 170 -2.78 -20.26 19.62
N GLU A 171 -2.41 -21.38 19.00
CA GLU A 171 -1.09 -21.62 18.38
C GLU A 171 -0.87 -20.94 17.01
N GLY A 172 -1.63 -19.89 16.68
CA GLY A 172 -1.62 -19.32 15.33
C GLY A 172 -2.32 -20.20 14.27
N GLY A 173 -2.20 -19.80 13.01
CA GLY A 173 -3.08 -20.28 11.94
C GLY A 173 -2.84 -21.73 11.49
N ARG A 174 -3.84 -22.61 11.64
CA ARG A 174 -4.01 -23.86 10.86
C ARG A 174 -2.78 -24.79 10.79
N GLY A 175 -2.01 -24.88 11.88
CA GLY A 175 -0.80 -25.71 11.94
C GLY A 175 0.35 -25.25 11.02
N ARG A 176 0.24 -24.04 10.45
CA ARG A 176 1.24 -23.32 9.64
C ARG A 176 1.56 -22.02 10.35
N GLY A 177 2.34 -22.15 11.41
CA GLY A 177 2.75 -21.11 12.36
C GLY A 177 3.41 -21.72 13.58
N ARG A 178 4.06 -22.89 13.41
CA ARG A 178 4.69 -23.65 14.49
C ARG A 178 6.01 -22.98 14.90
N PRO A 179 6.43 -23.12 16.16
CA PRO A 179 7.79 -22.83 16.58
C PRO A 179 8.81 -23.45 15.62
N ILE A 180 9.82 -22.66 15.21
CA ILE A 180 11.01 -23.18 14.53
C ILE A 180 11.91 -23.76 15.63
N PRO A 181 12.21 -25.07 15.67
CA PRO A 181 12.91 -25.67 16.82
C PRO A 181 14.29 -25.03 17.11
N ARG A 182 14.99 -24.64 16.04
CA ARG A 182 16.28 -23.93 16.08
C ARG A 182 16.22 -22.50 16.61
N ASP A 183 15.02 -21.96 16.79
CA ASP A 183 14.80 -20.64 17.37
C ASP A 183 14.23 -20.75 18.79
N SER A 184 14.33 -21.94 19.39
CA SER A 184 14.12 -22.09 20.83
C SER A 184 15.12 -21.26 21.62
N LEU A 185 14.67 -20.72 22.77
CA LEU A 185 15.51 -19.88 23.61
C LEU A 185 16.76 -20.65 24.09
N GLU A 186 16.63 -21.96 24.32
CA GLU A 186 17.73 -22.84 24.74
C GLU A 186 18.79 -23.04 23.63
N GLU A 187 18.40 -23.23 22.37
CA GLU A 187 19.36 -23.35 21.26
C GLU A 187 20.05 -22.01 20.94
N ARG A 188 19.33 -20.88 21.08
CA ARG A 188 19.85 -19.55 20.72
C ARG A 188 20.53 -18.76 21.84
N ARG A 189 20.36 -19.12 23.12
CA ARG A 189 20.94 -18.38 24.26
C ARG A 189 22.43 -18.09 24.10
N GLN A 190 23.24 -19.05 23.69
CA GLN A 190 24.69 -18.84 23.51
C GLN A 190 25.04 -17.82 22.41
N GLU A 191 24.15 -17.62 21.43
CA GLU A 191 24.32 -16.63 20.37
C GLU A 191 23.92 -15.24 20.87
N MET A 192 22.84 -15.16 21.65
CA MET A 192 22.44 -13.93 22.36
C MET A 192 23.52 -13.49 23.35
N GLU A 193 24.00 -14.38 24.23
CA GLU A 193 25.04 -14.10 25.21
C GLU A 193 26.29 -13.50 24.56
N ARG A 194 26.75 -14.02 23.41
CA ARG A 194 27.91 -13.49 22.67
C ARG A 194 27.70 -12.10 22.09
N LEU A 195 26.48 -11.75 21.67
CA LEU A 195 26.16 -10.40 21.18
C LEU A 195 26.06 -9.39 22.34
N PHE A 196 25.58 -9.81 23.50
CA PHE A 196 25.44 -8.97 24.68
C PHE A 196 26.69 -8.94 25.59
N GLU A 197 27.66 -9.85 25.42
CA GLU A 197 28.89 -9.95 26.23
C GLU A 197 29.67 -8.64 26.33
N ARG A 198 29.68 -7.84 25.25
CA ARG A 198 30.35 -6.53 25.19
C ARG A 198 29.55 -5.39 25.83
N HIS A 199 28.27 -5.60 26.11
CA HIS A 199 27.31 -4.58 26.55
C HIS A 199 26.52 -5.09 27.78
N PRO A 200 27.17 -5.26 28.96
CA PRO A 200 26.54 -5.87 30.13
C PRO A 200 25.37 -5.05 30.71
N GLU A 201 25.30 -3.75 30.44
CA GLU A 201 24.17 -2.88 30.81
C GLU A 201 23.01 -2.92 29.77
N GLY A 202 23.21 -3.63 28.65
CA GLY A 202 22.29 -3.74 27.54
C GLY A 202 22.74 -3.00 26.27
N LEU A 203 22.20 -3.42 25.13
CA LEU A 203 22.53 -2.85 23.81
C LEU A 203 21.83 -1.50 23.58
N GLY A 204 22.53 -0.54 22.97
CA GLY A 204 21.92 0.66 22.39
C GLY A 204 21.16 0.35 21.09
N VAL A 205 20.50 1.35 20.49
CA VAL A 205 19.74 1.16 19.24
C VAL A 205 20.65 0.68 18.11
N ASP A 206 21.78 1.35 17.90
CA ASP A 206 22.71 1.06 16.81
C ASP A 206 23.39 -0.31 16.97
N ASP A 207 23.78 -0.65 18.21
CA ASP A 207 24.36 -1.96 18.56
C ASP A 207 23.36 -3.12 18.40
N PHE A 208 22.05 -2.84 18.26
CA PHE A 208 20.99 -3.87 18.17
C PHE A 208 20.75 -4.37 16.74
N VAL A 209 21.29 -3.71 15.69
CA VAL A 209 21.10 -4.11 14.29
C VAL A 209 21.48 -5.59 14.02
N PRO A 210 22.59 -6.14 14.57
CA PRO A 210 22.90 -7.58 14.44
C PRO A 210 21.88 -8.51 15.09
N VAL A 211 21.19 -8.08 16.16
CA VAL A 211 20.11 -8.84 16.81
C VAL A 211 18.86 -8.84 15.93
N THR A 212 18.53 -7.69 15.33
CA THR A 212 17.42 -7.55 14.38
C THR A 212 17.62 -8.46 13.15
N LYS A 213 18.79 -8.40 12.49
CA LYS A 213 19.05 -9.17 11.26
C LYS A 213 19.37 -10.65 11.52
N THR A 214 20.36 -10.96 12.36
CA THR A 214 20.90 -12.33 12.50
C THR A 214 20.06 -13.24 13.39
N LEU A 215 19.53 -12.70 14.51
CA LEU A 215 18.72 -13.49 15.43
C LEU A 215 17.23 -13.45 15.06
N CYS A 216 16.63 -12.26 14.93
CA CYS A 216 15.19 -12.16 14.72
C CYS A 216 14.76 -12.48 13.28
N GLY A 217 15.65 -12.32 12.29
CA GLY A 217 15.39 -12.59 10.88
C GLY A 217 14.57 -11.50 10.19
N PHE A 218 14.76 -10.23 10.59
CA PHE A 218 14.13 -9.06 9.98
C PHE A 218 15.14 -8.21 9.19
N PRO A 219 14.68 -7.32 8.29
CA PRO A 219 15.53 -6.31 7.67
C PRO A 219 16.28 -5.46 8.71
N SER A 220 17.50 -5.02 8.41
CA SER A 220 18.28 -4.12 9.25
C SER A 220 17.53 -2.80 9.54
N PHE A 221 16.80 -2.25 8.57
CA PHE A 221 15.97 -1.05 8.76
C PHE A 221 14.68 -1.31 9.57
N PHE A 222 14.38 -2.54 10.02
CA PHE A 222 13.32 -2.76 11.02
C PHE A 222 13.81 -2.49 12.45
N ASN A 223 15.11 -2.21 12.63
CA ASN A 223 15.78 -2.18 13.93
C ASN A 223 15.17 -1.17 14.92
N ALA A 224 14.99 0.10 14.57
CA ALA A 224 14.47 1.07 15.54
C ALA A 224 13.01 0.78 15.91
N VAL A 225 12.19 0.26 14.99
CA VAL A 225 10.79 -0.12 15.26
C VAL A 225 10.73 -1.34 16.19
N LEU A 226 11.57 -2.36 15.95
CA LEU A 226 11.71 -3.51 16.86
C LEU A 226 12.22 -3.08 18.25
N TYR A 227 13.22 -2.20 18.30
CA TYR A 227 13.79 -1.67 19.54
C TYR A 227 12.73 -0.91 20.35
N LYS A 228 12.01 0.02 19.71
CA LYS A 228 10.84 0.73 20.28
C LYS A 228 9.79 -0.25 20.78
N ARG A 229 9.48 -1.30 20.01
CA ARG A 229 8.49 -2.34 20.37
C ARG A 229 8.87 -3.10 21.64
N ILE A 230 10.12 -3.54 21.76
CA ILE A 230 10.64 -4.24 22.95
C ILE A 230 10.60 -3.28 24.16
N PHE A 231 11.11 -2.06 23.99
CA PHE A 231 11.21 -1.07 25.07
C PHE A 231 9.83 -0.64 25.59
N ALA A 232 8.87 -0.34 24.71
CA ALA A 232 7.50 0.01 25.07
C ALA A 232 6.79 -1.13 25.81
N ARG A 233 6.96 -2.38 25.34
CA ARG A 233 6.41 -3.57 26.01
C ARG A 233 6.95 -3.72 27.44
N SER A 234 8.24 -3.43 27.66
CA SER A 234 8.85 -3.44 29.00
C SER A 234 8.21 -2.43 29.96
N GLN A 235 7.88 -1.23 29.47
CA GLN A 235 7.22 -0.20 30.27
C GLN A 235 5.78 -0.59 30.61
N GLN A 236 5.04 -1.17 29.65
CA GLN A 236 3.69 -1.69 29.88
C GLN A 236 3.66 -2.82 30.91
N ALA A 237 4.64 -3.74 30.88
CA ALA A 237 4.80 -4.79 31.87
C ALA A 237 5.08 -4.21 33.28
N ARG A 238 6.01 -3.26 33.40
CA ARG A 238 6.33 -2.60 34.68
C ARG A 238 5.14 -1.79 35.23
N ALA A 239 4.44 -1.04 34.38
CA ALA A 239 3.28 -0.25 34.77
C ALA A 239 2.08 -1.11 35.19
N SER A 240 1.86 -2.25 34.54
CA SER A 240 0.81 -3.19 34.95
C SER A 240 1.16 -3.95 36.24
N ALA A 241 2.43 -4.30 36.47
CA ALA A 241 2.89 -4.85 37.73
C ALA A 241 2.74 -3.87 38.91
N ALA A 242 3.12 -2.59 38.73
CA ALA A 242 2.93 -1.55 39.74
C ALA A 242 1.45 -1.38 40.14
N ARG A 243 0.55 -1.29 39.15
CA ARG A 243 -0.91 -1.21 39.35
C ARG A 243 -1.51 -2.47 40.01
N GLN A 244 -0.83 -3.61 39.97
CA GLN A 244 -1.24 -4.81 40.71
C GLN A 244 -0.78 -4.78 42.16
N GLN A 245 0.41 -4.27 42.45
CA GLN A 245 0.90 -4.08 43.83
C GLN A 245 0.06 -3.03 44.58
N GLU A 246 -0.23 -1.90 43.93
CA GLU A 246 -1.04 -0.80 44.50
C GLU A 246 -2.45 -1.28 44.92
N LYS A 247 -3.03 -2.23 44.18
CA LYS A 247 -4.31 -2.90 44.51
C LYS A 247 -4.25 -3.94 45.64
N THR A 248 -3.11 -4.08 46.33
CA THR A 248 -2.97 -4.96 47.50
C THR A 248 -2.77 -4.22 48.82
N ALA A 249 -2.78 -2.88 48.80
CA ALA A 249 -2.91 -2.07 50.01
C ALA A 249 -4.39 -2.04 50.49
N PRO A 250 -4.66 -1.98 51.81
CA PRO A 250 -6.01 -1.83 52.33
C PRO A 250 -6.61 -0.46 52.00
N GLU A 251 -7.94 -0.42 51.85
CA GLU A 251 -8.69 0.71 51.31
C GLU A 251 -8.56 1.99 52.15
N GLY A 252 -8.36 3.13 51.48
CA GLY A 252 -8.19 4.44 52.11
C GLY A 252 -8.48 5.60 51.15
N GLU A 253 -9.74 6.05 51.19
CA GLU A 253 -10.30 7.26 50.56
C GLU A 253 -10.40 7.31 49.02
N GLU A 254 -11.55 7.76 48.54
CA GLU A 254 -11.88 7.91 47.12
C GLU A 254 -11.41 9.27 46.58
N SER A 255 -11.01 9.34 45.30
CA SER A 255 -10.84 10.60 44.58
C SER A 255 -11.19 10.43 43.11
N GLU A 256 -12.00 11.34 42.57
CA GLU A 256 -12.62 11.21 41.25
C GLU A 256 -11.74 11.76 40.11
N GLY A 257 -11.98 11.28 38.88
CA GLY A 257 -11.91 12.17 37.71
C GLY A 257 -10.59 12.31 36.95
N ALA A 258 -9.83 11.24 36.72
CA ALA A 258 -8.77 11.25 35.71
C ALA A 258 -9.37 11.16 34.29
N HIS A 259 -9.43 12.27 33.56
CA HIS A 259 -9.89 12.32 32.17
C HIS A 259 -8.90 11.60 31.24
N SER A 260 -9.39 10.83 30.25
CA SER A 260 -8.55 10.04 29.34
C SER A 260 -7.87 10.89 28.27
N GLY A 261 -6.74 11.51 28.63
CA GLY A 261 -5.84 12.14 27.67
C GLY A 261 -5.15 11.09 26.79
N GLN A 262 -5.53 11.03 25.52
CA GLN A 262 -4.81 10.27 24.49
C GLN A 262 -3.75 11.14 23.79
N ASP A 263 -2.80 10.43 23.18
CA ASP A 263 -1.83 10.85 22.16
C ASP A 263 -0.55 11.64 22.52
N ASN A 264 0.43 11.42 21.63
CA ASN A 264 1.67 12.17 21.38
C ASN A 264 2.85 12.06 22.37
N GLY A 265 2.77 11.27 23.44
CA GLY A 265 3.87 11.09 24.39
C GLY A 265 4.78 9.86 24.23
N ALA A 266 4.62 9.05 23.17
CA ALA A 266 5.05 7.64 23.17
C ALA A 266 6.08 7.20 22.11
N ASP A 267 6.53 8.09 21.21
CA ASP A 267 7.39 7.72 20.06
C ASP A 267 8.88 8.09 20.23
N GLU A 268 9.23 8.86 21.26
CA GLU A 268 10.63 9.18 21.60
C GLU A 268 11.21 8.13 22.57
N LEU A 269 12.33 7.52 22.17
CA LEU A 269 13.15 6.70 23.06
C LEU A 269 13.96 7.61 24.01
N PRO A 270 14.10 7.26 25.30
CA PRO A 270 15.09 7.90 26.16
C PRO A 270 16.50 7.79 25.54
N PRO A 271 17.36 8.83 25.65
CA PRO A 271 18.70 8.81 25.04
C PRO A 271 19.59 7.67 25.58
N ASP A 272 19.43 7.36 26.87
CA ASP A 272 20.09 6.24 27.54
C ASP A 272 19.24 4.96 27.55
N ALA A 273 18.28 4.81 26.63
CA ALA A 273 17.57 3.55 26.45
C ALA A 273 18.57 2.43 26.08
N ARG A 274 18.57 1.38 26.88
CA ARG A 274 19.30 0.12 26.64
C ARG A 274 18.34 -1.04 26.78
N ILE A 275 18.52 -2.10 25.99
CA ILE A 275 17.82 -3.37 26.13
C ILE A 275 18.78 -4.35 26.82
N PRO A 276 18.55 -4.75 28.09
CA PRO A 276 19.34 -5.80 28.74
C PRO A 276 18.99 -7.19 28.18
N LEU A 277 19.92 -8.14 28.26
CA LEU A 277 19.73 -9.50 27.74
C LEU A 277 18.46 -10.17 28.26
N ALA A 278 18.20 -10.11 29.57
CA ALA A 278 17.00 -10.70 30.18
C ALA A 278 15.68 -10.13 29.61
N LEU A 279 15.64 -8.85 29.24
CA LEU A 279 14.47 -8.24 28.62
C LEU A 279 14.28 -8.74 27.19
N PHE A 280 15.37 -8.99 26.48
CA PHE A 280 15.33 -9.61 25.15
C PHE A 280 14.93 -11.08 25.21
N GLU A 281 15.40 -11.86 26.21
CA GLU A 281 14.95 -13.24 26.43
C GLU A 281 13.43 -13.31 26.70
N GLU A 282 12.89 -12.42 27.54
CA GLU A 282 11.44 -12.31 27.79
C GLU A 282 10.66 -12.00 26.50
N PHE A 283 11.16 -11.07 25.69
CA PHE A 283 10.54 -10.75 24.40
C PHE A 283 10.61 -11.92 23.42
N TRP A 284 11.77 -12.59 23.32
CA TRP A 284 12.02 -13.70 22.41
C TRP A 284 11.06 -14.86 22.64
N ARG A 285 10.94 -15.29 23.90
CA ARG A 285 10.10 -16.43 24.30
C ARG A 285 8.62 -16.22 23.94
N ASP A 286 8.16 -14.98 24.03
CA ASP A 286 6.76 -14.60 23.90
C ASP A 286 6.33 -14.19 22.47
N GLU A 287 7.24 -13.64 21.66
CA GLU A 287 6.94 -13.10 20.31
C GLU A 287 7.81 -13.65 19.16
N ILE A 288 8.89 -14.38 19.44
CA ILE A 288 9.80 -14.96 18.42
C ILE A 288 9.76 -16.49 18.42
N GLU A 289 10.15 -17.13 19.53
CA GLU A 289 10.28 -18.59 19.67
C GLU A 289 9.00 -19.35 19.28
N THR A 290 7.85 -18.82 19.70
CA THR A 290 6.55 -19.47 19.54
C THR A 290 5.99 -19.43 18.12
N TYR A 291 6.63 -18.73 17.17
CA TYR A 291 6.11 -18.49 15.81
C TYR A 291 7.17 -18.67 14.71
N ASP A 292 6.72 -18.76 13.46
CA ASP A 292 7.60 -18.71 12.28
C ASP A 292 7.79 -17.26 11.77
N HIS A 293 8.71 -17.08 10.82
CA HIS A 293 9.11 -15.78 10.28
C HIS A 293 7.94 -14.91 9.74
N ILE A 294 6.90 -15.50 9.14
CA ILE A 294 5.76 -14.73 8.64
C ILE A 294 4.90 -14.21 9.80
N ASP A 295 4.69 -15.03 10.83
CA ASP A 295 3.90 -14.62 11.99
C ASP A 295 4.68 -13.63 12.88
N ARG A 296 6.01 -13.78 13.00
CA ARG A 296 6.90 -12.77 13.63
C ARG A 296 6.76 -11.41 12.95
N PHE A 297 6.87 -11.37 11.62
CA PHE A 297 6.65 -10.16 10.83
C PHE A 297 5.25 -9.58 11.05
N PHE A 298 4.21 -10.43 10.97
CA PHE A 298 2.82 -10.01 11.17
C PHE A 298 2.58 -9.38 12.55
N ARG A 299 3.22 -9.92 13.61
CA ARG A 299 3.14 -9.46 15.00
C ARG A 299 3.93 -8.18 15.27
N LEU A 300 5.06 -8.01 14.60
CA LEU A 300 5.90 -6.81 14.68
C LEU A 300 5.20 -5.62 14.01
N VAL A 301 4.65 -5.81 12.81
CA VAL A 301 4.00 -4.73 12.04
C VAL A 301 2.67 -4.29 12.67
N LYS A 302 1.78 -5.23 13.00
CA LYS A 302 0.42 -4.88 13.46
C LYS A 302 0.42 -4.09 14.80
N LYS A 303 -0.60 -3.25 15.00
CA LYS A 303 -0.95 -2.76 16.35
C LYS A 303 -1.19 -3.95 17.32
N PRO A 304 -0.75 -3.87 18.59
CA PRO A 304 -0.73 -5.04 19.48
C PRO A 304 -2.12 -5.64 19.72
N GLU A 305 -3.16 -4.81 19.77
CA GLU A 305 -4.57 -5.16 19.94
C GLU A 305 -5.21 -5.80 18.69
N ASN A 306 -4.70 -5.46 17.49
CA ASN A 306 -5.32 -5.85 16.22
C ASN A 306 -5.06 -7.32 15.83
N HIS A 307 -5.87 -7.85 14.91
CA HIS A 307 -5.71 -9.18 14.29
C HIS A 307 -5.48 -9.10 12.77
N PHE A 308 -5.03 -7.93 12.31
CA PHE A 308 -4.79 -7.53 10.92
C PHE A 308 -3.79 -6.37 10.92
N ILE A 309 -3.18 -6.11 9.77
CA ILE A 309 -2.34 -4.93 9.50
C ILE A 309 -3.21 -3.89 8.78
N GLU A 310 -3.21 -2.65 9.28
CA GLU A 310 -3.80 -1.48 8.60
C GLU A 310 -2.72 -0.66 7.86
N LYS A 311 -3.12 0.26 6.98
CA LYS A 311 -2.17 1.10 6.21
C LYS A 311 -1.18 1.83 7.12
N ASP A 312 -1.67 2.41 8.20
CA ASP A 312 -0.86 3.20 9.13
C ASP A 312 0.15 2.33 9.93
N ASP A 313 -0.07 1.02 10.02
CA ASP A 313 0.82 0.07 10.70
C ASP A 313 2.13 -0.15 9.92
N LEU A 314 2.11 0.01 8.59
CA LEU A 314 3.32 -0.09 7.75
C LEU A 314 4.16 1.20 7.75
N GLN A 315 3.56 2.36 8.10
CA GLN A 315 4.22 3.66 7.96
C GLN A 315 5.55 3.80 8.72
N PRO A 316 5.74 3.27 9.95
CA PRO A 316 7.04 3.31 10.61
C PRO A 316 8.15 2.63 9.80
N PHE A 317 7.89 1.42 9.29
CA PHE A 317 8.87 0.64 8.53
C PHE A 317 9.26 1.29 7.19
N ILE A 318 8.33 2.01 6.55
CA ILE A 318 8.64 2.76 5.31
C ILE A 318 9.39 4.07 5.60
N ARG A 319 9.26 4.65 6.81
CA ARG A 319 10.10 5.80 7.23
C ARG A 319 11.54 5.38 7.51
N GLU A 320 11.74 4.26 8.19
CA GLU A 320 13.10 3.71 8.39
C GLU A 320 13.75 3.35 7.04
N LEU A 321 12.99 2.78 6.11
CA LEU A 321 13.45 2.51 4.75
C LEU A 321 13.92 3.79 4.04
N LEU A 322 13.13 4.87 4.12
CA LEU A 322 13.50 6.18 3.57
C LEU A 322 14.73 6.82 4.22
N LEU A 323 15.03 6.46 5.48
CA LEU A 323 16.15 7.02 6.25
C LEU A 323 17.47 6.25 6.04
N TYR A 324 17.41 4.93 5.84
CA TYR A 324 18.60 4.06 5.87
C TYR A 324 18.93 3.37 4.53
N HIS A 325 18.04 3.36 3.54
CA HIS A 325 18.29 2.66 2.28
C HIS A 325 19.15 3.51 1.31
N PRO A 326 20.31 3.03 0.83
CA PRO A 326 21.23 3.83 0.01
C PRO A 326 20.59 4.29 -1.31
N GLY A 327 19.84 3.41 -1.99
CA GLY A 327 19.05 3.76 -3.18
C GLY A 327 17.91 4.77 -2.97
N LEU A 328 17.74 5.33 -1.76
CA LEU A 328 16.78 6.40 -1.45
C LEU A 328 17.45 7.64 -0.79
N GLU A 329 18.77 7.64 -0.54
CA GLU A 329 19.50 8.73 0.15
C GLU A 329 19.24 10.11 -0.48
N PHE A 330 19.15 10.18 -1.82
CA PHE A 330 18.88 11.40 -2.57
C PHE A 330 17.51 12.06 -2.23
N LEU A 331 16.57 11.33 -1.62
CA LEU A 331 15.30 11.88 -1.17
C LEU A 331 15.42 12.71 0.12
N GLU A 332 16.51 12.62 0.90
CA GLU A 332 16.68 13.45 2.11
C GLU A 332 16.54 14.95 1.78
N ALA A 333 17.06 15.37 0.63
CA ALA A 333 16.94 16.75 0.10
C ALA A 333 15.51 17.14 -0.36
N HIS A 334 14.57 16.20 -0.37
CA HIS A 334 13.24 16.32 -0.97
C HIS A 334 12.11 15.79 -0.05
N PRO A 335 11.92 16.37 1.16
CA PRO A 335 10.96 15.87 2.16
C PRO A 335 9.51 15.84 1.67
N ASP A 336 9.11 16.71 0.73
CA ASP A 336 7.76 16.71 0.14
C ASP A 336 7.42 15.39 -0.59
N PHE A 337 8.44 14.66 -1.06
CA PHE A 337 8.28 13.38 -1.76
C PHE A 337 8.22 12.19 -0.80
N HIS A 338 8.73 12.30 0.43
CA HIS A 338 8.69 11.23 1.44
C HIS A 338 7.27 10.68 1.68
N PRO A 339 6.24 11.50 2.00
CA PRO A 339 4.89 10.99 2.22
C PRO A 339 4.25 10.46 0.93
N LYS A 340 4.63 10.99 -0.25
CA LYS A 340 4.11 10.54 -1.55
C LYS A 340 4.65 9.15 -1.91
N TYR A 341 5.96 8.93 -1.75
CA TYR A 341 6.59 7.61 -1.89
C TYR A 341 6.01 6.62 -0.88
N ALA A 342 5.99 6.97 0.41
CA ALA A 342 5.50 6.08 1.47
C ALA A 342 4.02 5.70 1.29
N THR A 343 3.19 6.64 0.84
CA THR A 343 1.78 6.37 0.47
C THR A 343 1.69 5.42 -0.72
N THR A 344 2.50 5.62 -1.76
CA THR A 344 2.51 4.79 -2.97
C THR A 344 2.94 3.36 -2.68
N VAL A 345 4.08 3.17 -2.00
CA VAL A 345 4.58 1.84 -1.62
C VAL A 345 3.54 1.10 -0.76
N THR A 346 2.97 1.76 0.25
CA THR A 346 1.91 1.16 1.09
C THR A 346 0.67 0.80 0.27
N THR A 347 0.28 1.64 -0.68
CA THR A 347 -0.87 1.40 -1.55
C THR A 347 -0.62 0.24 -2.53
N ARG A 348 0.61 0.11 -3.08
CA ARG A 348 1.04 -1.05 -3.88
C ARG A 348 1.03 -2.35 -3.06
N ILE A 349 1.48 -2.30 -1.80
CA ILE A 349 1.42 -3.44 -0.87
C ILE A 349 -0.03 -3.88 -0.66
N PHE A 350 -0.95 -2.96 -0.37
CA PHE A 350 -2.36 -3.29 -0.21
C PHE A 350 -3.04 -3.74 -1.51
N TYR A 351 -2.63 -3.22 -2.68
CA TYR A 351 -3.15 -3.62 -3.98
C TYR A 351 -2.96 -5.12 -4.23
N ILE A 352 -1.74 -5.62 -4.01
CA ILE A 352 -1.35 -7.03 -4.26
C ILE A 352 -1.73 -7.94 -3.07
N VAL A 353 -1.44 -7.52 -1.83
CA VAL A 353 -1.55 -8.44 -0.67
C VAL A 353 -2.99 -8.52 -0.13
N ASN A 354 -3.77 -7.44 -0.13
CA ASN A 354 -5.13 -7.45 0.41
C ASN A 354 -6.16 -7.97 -0.60
N THR A 355 -6.03 -9.25 -0.98
CA THR A 355 -6.94 -9.97 -1.89
C THR A 355 -8.42 -9.86 -1.51
N SER A 356 -8.75 -9.66 -0.24
CA SER A 356 -10.10 -9.47 0.28
C SER A 356 -10.66 -8.04 0.14
N ARG A 357 -9.84 -7.07 -0.27
CA ARG A 357 -10.18 -5.64 -0.54
C ARG A 357 -10.90 -4.94 0.63
N CYS A 358 -10.65 -5.38 1.86
CA CYS A 358 -11.28 -4.86 3.08
C CYS A 358 -10.48 -3.74 3.76
N GLY A 359 -9.32 -3.35 3.22
CA GLY A 359 -8.42 -2.35 3.79
C GLY A 359 -7.59 -2.86 4.97
N ARG A 360 -7.56 -4.18 5.19
CA ARG A 360 -6.93 -4.85 6.34
C ARG A 360 -6.25 -6.15 5.92
N ILE A 361 -4.92 -6.19 5.90
CA ILE A 361 -4.17 -7.40 5.55
C ILE A 361 -4.27 -8.41 6.70
N SER A 362 -4.82 -9.58 6.43
CA SER A 362 -4.88 -10.69 7.37
C SER A 362 -3.60 -11.54 7.35
N GLN A 363 -3.29 -12.20 8.48
CA GLN A 363 -2.22 -13.21 8.60
C GLN A 363 -2.24 -14.24 7.46
N GLY A 364 -3.45 -14.67 7.06
CA GLY A 364 -3.65 -15.65 6.00
C GLY A 364 -3.38 -15.09 4.59
N GLU A 365 -3.55 -13.80 4.37
CA GLU A 365 -3.17 -13.11 3.11
C GLU A 365 -1.67 -12.89 3.03
N LEU A 366 -1.05 -12.40 4.10
CA LEU A 366 0.41 -12.24 4.17
C LEU A 366 1.12 -13.56 3.84
N ARG A 367 0.65 -14.69 4.41
CA ARG A 367 1.13 -16.05 4.14
C ARG A 367 0.85 -16.60 2.71
N ARG A 368 0.21 -15.82 1.83
CA ARG A 368 0.06 -16.11 0.40
C ARG A 368 0.77 -15.09 -0.50
N SER A 369 1.48 -14.14 0.10
CA SER A 369 2.26 -13.11 -0.59
C SER A 369 3.75 -13.32 -0.36
N ASN A 370 4.56 -12.75 -1.25
CA ASN A 370 6.01 -12.62 -1.14
C ASN A 370 6.45 -11.44 -0.26
N LEU A 371 5.55 -10.69 0.37
CA LEU A 371 5.86 -9.38 0.99
C LEU A 371 7.05 -9.44 1.98
N VAL A 372 7.11 -10.48 2.82
CA VAL A 372 8.19 -10.68 3.80
C VAL A 372 9.53 -11.01 3.12
N GLU A 373 9.49 -11.75 2.01
CA GLU A 373 10.67 -12.09 1.21
C GLU A 373 11.22 -10.84 0.52
N VAL A 374 10.34 -10.04 -0.10
CA VAL A 374 10.74 -8.79 -0.78
C VAL A 374 11.25 -7.74 0.21
N PHE A 375 10.67 -7.61 1.41
CA PHE A 375 11.23 -6.75 2.46
C PHE A 375 12.67 -7.13 2.85
N ASN A 376 13.02 -8.42 2.81
CA ASN A 376 14.40 -8.87 3.02
C ASN A 376 15.29 -8.61 1.80
N THR A 377 14.78 -8.73 0.57
CA THR A 377 15.52 -8.36 -0.66
C THR A 377 15.90 -6.87 -0.68
N VAL A 378 15.01 -6.00 -0.20
CA VAL A 378 15.29 -4.55 -0.02
C VAL A 378 16.38 -4.29 1.03
N ASP A 379 16.69 -5.24 1.90
CA ASP A 379 17.76 -5.14 2.89
C ASP A 379 19.13 -5.64 2.39
N GLU A 380 19.20 -6.06 1.13
CA GLU A 380 20.37 -6.67 0.49
C GLU A 380 20.71 -6.04 -0.88
N GLU A 381 19.74 -5.43 -1.56
CA GLU A 381 19.93 -4.82 -2.89
C GLU A 381 19.98 -3.29 -2.80
N GLU A 382 21.17 -2.72 -3.01
CA GLU A 382 21.44 -1.27 -2.90
C GLU A 382 20.61 -0.41 -3.87
N ASP A 383 20.24 -0.95 -5.04
CA ASP A 383 19.40 -0.27 -6.03
C ASP A 383 17.92 -0.66 -5.89
N ILE A 384 17.18 0.22 -5.21
CA ILE A 384 15.74 0.10 -4.92
C ILE A 384 14.89 -0.15 -6.18
N ASN A 385 15.36 0.23 -7.38
CA ASN A 385 14.57 0.15 -8.62
C ASN A 385 14.54 -1.26 -9.20
N LYS A 386 15.56 -2.09 -8.93
CA LYS A 386 15.56 -3.52 -9.27
C LYS A 386 14.47 -4.27 -8.49
N VAL A 387 14.14 -3.79 -7.27
CA VAL A 387 12.99 -4.27 -6.50
C VAL A 387 11.70 -3.64 -7.06
N THR A 388 11.36 -4.06 -8.28
CA THR A 388 10.20 -3.59 -9.05
C THR A 388 8.89 -3.85 -8.32
N GLU A 389 8.81 -4.93 -7.53
CA GLU A 389 7.67 -5.22 -6.65
C GLU A 389 7.64 -4.27 -5.44
N TYR A 390 6.51 -3.57 -5.27
CA TYR A 390 6.23 -2.60 -4.19
C TYR A 390 7.13 -1.34 -4.15
N PHE A 391 8.45 -1.48 -4.17
CA PHE A 391 9.39 -0.46 -3.65
C PHE A 391 10.06 0.43 -4.70
N SER A 392 10.22 -0.02 -5.95
CA SER A 392 10.89 0.75 -7.03
C SER A 392 10.49 2.23 -7.08
N TYR A 393 11.49 3.10 -7.01
CA TYR A 393 11.32 4.55 -7.02
C TYR A 393 10.92 5.06 -8.40
N GLU A 394 11.48 4.50 -9.48
CA GLU A 394 11.05 4.81 -10.86
C GLU A 394 9.54 4.56 -11.05
N HIS A 395 9.02 3.43 -10.54
CA HIS A 395 7.59 3.13 -10.60
C HIS A 395 6.77 4.17 -9.82
N PHE A 396 7.19 4.54 -8.61
CA PHE A 396 6.56 5.63 -7.85
C PHE A 396 6.55 6.94 -8.63
N TYR A 397 7.69 7.33 -9.21
CA TYR A 397 7.86 8.60 -9.89
C TYR A 397 6.93 8.71 -11.11
N VAL A 398 6.78 7.64 -11.90
CA VAL A 398 5.81 7.57 -12.99
C VAL A 398 4.37 7.73 -12.47
N VAL A 399 3.98 6.99 -11.42
CA VAL A 399 2.63 7.11 -10.82
C VAL A 399 2.35 8.54 -10.36
N PHE A 400 3.32 9.16 -9.67
CA PHE A 400 3.18 10.50 -9.12
C PHE A 400 3.17 11.60 -10.18
N CYS A 401 4.06 11.55 -11.18
CA CYS A 401 4.06 12.50 -12.29
C CYS A 401 2.74 12.48 -13.06
N ARG A 402 2.18 11.30 -13.36
CA ARG A 402 0.88 11.19 -14.05
C ARG A 402 -0.28 11.73 -13.22
N PHE A 403 -0.27 11.57 -11.90
CA PHE A 403 -1.24 12.24 -11.03
C PHE A 403 -1.06 13.77 -11.06
N TYR A 404 0.19 14.24 -10.94
CA TYR A 404 0.57 15.65 -10.92
C TYR A 404 0.36 16.38 -12.28
N GLU A 405 0.22 15.63 -13.38
CA GLU A 405 -0.21 16.14 -14.69
C GLU A 405 -1.73 16.38 -14.77
N LEU A 406 -2.53 15.65 -13.98
CA LEU A 406 -4.00 15.72 -13.99
C LEU A 406 -4.57 16.64 -12.89
N ASP A 407 -4.00 16.59 -11.69
CA ASP A 407 -4.30 17.46 -10.53
C ASP A 407 -3.83 18.89 -10.84
N ALA A 408 -4.67 19.67 -11.51
CA ALA A 408 -4.30 20.97 -12.08
C ALA A 408 -4.37 22.12 -11.07
N ASP A 409 -5.28 22.05 -10.09
CA ASP A 409 -5.52 23.07 -9.06
C ASP A 409 -4.83 22.76 -7.71
N ARG A 410 -4.22 21.57 -7.57
CA ARG A 410 -3.34 21.17 -6.45
C ARG A 410 -4.09 20.84 -5.16
N ASP A 411 -5.33 20.36 -5.24
CA ASP A 411 -6.11 19.92 -4.08
C ASP A 411 -5.70 18.52 -3.57
N GLY A 412 -4.93 17.77 -4.35
CA GLY A 412 -4.46 16.41 -4.01
C GLY A 412 -5.48 15.30 -4.31
N ARG A 413 -6.49 15.60 -5.12
CA ARG A 413 -7.55 14.70 -5.61
C ARG A 413 -7.66 14.83 -7.14
N LEU A 414 -8.63 14.12 -7.73
CA LEU A 414 -9.00 14.27 -9.15
C LEU A 414 -10.52 14.27 -9.30
N SER A 415 -11.04 15.18 -10.12
CA SER A 415 -12.44 15.20 -10.57
C SER A 415 -12.70 14.26 -11.76
N GLU A 416 -13.96 14.11 -12.17
CA GLU A 416 -14.33 13.43 -13.43
C GLU A 416 -13.67 14.13 -14.63
N GLU A 417 -13.69 15.46 -14.61
CA GLU A 417 -13.09 16.34 -15.61
C GLU A 417 -11.56 16.30 -15.65
N ASP A 418 -10.89 15.77 -14.61
CA ASP A 418 -9.46 15.49 -14.62
C ASP A 418 -9.16 14.08 -15.11
N LEU A 419 -9.85 13.07 -14.56
CA LEU A 419 -9.60 11.68 -14.92
C LEU A 419 -9.93 11.40 -16.40
N ILE A 420 -10.90 12.09 -17.00
CA ILE A 420 -11.18 12.00 -18.45
C ILE A 420 -9.99 12.43 -19.33
N LYS A 421 -9.03 13.22 -18.81
CA LYS A 421 -7.82 13.65 -19.54
C LYS A 421 -6.75 12.55 -19.59
N TYR A 422 -6.85 11.51 -18.76
CA TYR A 422 -5.88 10.42 -18.69
C TYR A 422 -5.75 9.72 -20.07
N GLY A 423 -4.50 9.41 -20.45
CA GLY A 423 -4.20 8.65 -21.66
C GLY A 423 -4.72 9.28 -22.95
N GLU A 424 -4.59 10.61 -23.09
CA GLU A 424 -5.05 11.38 -24.26
C GLU A 424 -6.55 11.20 -24.56
N HIS A 425 -7.38 11.19 -23.50
CA HIS A 425 -8.81 10.88 -23.54
C HIS A 425 -9.17 9.43 -23.93
N GLY A 426 -8.24 8.48 -23.79
CA GLY A 426 -8.45 7.05 -24.05
C GLY A 426 -9.51 6.36 -23.16
N LEU A 427 -10.04 7.03 -22.13
CA LEU A 427 -11.16 6.57 -21.31
C LEU A 427 -12.48 7.21 -21.78
N SER A 428 -13.42 6.39 -22.26
CA SER A 428 -14.79 6.83 -22.54
C SER A 428 -15.47 7.34 -21.26
N ARG A 429 -16.26 8.43 -21.33
CA ARG A 429 -16.97 9.00 -20.16
C ARG A 429 -17.66 7.94 -19.30
N LEU A 430 -18.43 7.06 -19.92
CA LEU A 430 -19.13 5.95 -19.24
C LEU A 430 -18.24 5.10 -18.32
N ILE A 431 -16.94 4.91 -18.59
CA ILE A 431 -16.04 4.20 -17.67
C ILE A 431 -15.47 5.11 -16.58
N VAL A 432 -15.26 6.40 -16.86
CA VAL A 432 -14.88 7.42 -15.86
C VAL A 432 -15.98 7.56 -14.80
N ASP A 433 -17.25 7.70 -15.22
CA ASP A 433 -18.44 7.71 -14.34
C ASP A 433 -18.45 6.50 -13.37
N ARG A 434 -18.03 5.32 -13.86
CA ARG A 434 -17.99 4.06 -13.10
C ARG A 434 -16.79 3.98 -12.17
N ILE A 435 -15.61 4.45 -12.59
CA ILE A 435 -14.43 4.59 -11.71
C ILE A 435 -14.72 5.55 -10.54
N MET A 436 -15.48 6.61 -10.78
CA MET A 436 -15.89 7.55 -9.75
C MET A 436 -17.01 6.99 -8.83
N SER A 437 -18.03 6.34 -9.40
CA SER A 437 -19.20 5.90 -8.62
C SER A 437 -19.08 4.56 -7.90
N VAL A 438 -18.31 3.60 -8.46
CA VAL A 438 -18.15 2.22 -7.93
C VAL A 438 -16.70 1.73 -7.88
N GLY A 439 -15.74 2.52 -8.37
CA GLY A 439 -14.32 2.16 -8.30
C GLY A 439 -13.89 1.88 -6.85
N PRO A 440 -12.96 0.93 -6.63
CA PRO A 440 -12.56 0.54 -5.28
C PRO A 440 -11.98 1.73 -4.52
N ARG A 441 -12.49 1.95 -3.30
CA ARG A 441 -11.93 2.87 -2.31
C ARG A 441 -11.33 2.04 -1.18
N PRO A 442 -10.03 1.64 -1.26
CA PRO A 442 -9.46 0.57 -0.44
C PRO A 442 -9.38 0.92 1.04
N PHE A 443 -9.11 2.18 1.38
CA PHE A 443 -8.94 2.64 2.75
C PHE A 443 -10.21 3.33 3.27
N PRO A 444 -10.72 2.99 4.48
CA PRO A 444 -11.96 3.58 4.99
C PRO A 444 -11.88 5.09 5.24
N GLN A 445 -10.70 5.61 5.56
CA GLN A 445 -10.46 7.03 5.88
C GLN A 445 -10.82 7.96 4.69
N GLY A 446 -10.52 7.55 3.44
CA GLY A 446 -10.82 8.33 2.24
C GLY A 446 -12.30 8.38 1.83
N ARG A 447 -13.20 7.63 2.51
CA ARG A 447 -14.61 7.48 2.10
C ARG A 447 -15.54 8.61 2.57
N ARG A 448 -14.99 9.70 3.10
CA ARG A 448 -15.75 10.88 3.54
C ARG A 448 -14.87 12.11 3.38
N ASN A 449 -15.27 13.01 2.49
CA ASN A 449 -14.57 14.27 2.30
C ASN A 449 -14.86 15.20 3.49
N GLU A 450 -13.85 15.97 3.93
CA GLU A 450 -13.93 16.78 5.16
C GLU A 450 -14.92 17.95 5.04
N ASP A 451 -15.16 18.42 3.82
CA ASP A 451 -16.15 19.42 3.44
C ASP A 451 -17.61 18.88 3.43
N GLY A 452 -17.79 17.56 3.50
CA GLY A 452 -19.09 16.90 3.39
C GLY A 452 -19.62 16.73 1.96
N SER A 453 -18.78 16.91 0.92
CA SER A 453 -19.12 16.58 -0.48
C SER A 453 -19.34 15.06 -0.68
N ASP A 454 -19.95 14.67 -1.81
CA ASP A 454 -20.13 13.25 -2.14
C ASP A 454 -18.74 12.59 -2.33
N PRO A 455 -18.38 11.54 -1.56
CA PRO A 455 -17.11 10.83 -1.73
C PRO A 455 -16.98 10.06 -3.07
N ARG A 456 -17.96 10.18 -3.97
CA ARG A 456 -17.87 9.77 -5.38
C ARG A 456 -17.48 10.89 -6.34
N ALA A 457 -17.55 12.16 -5.93
CA ALA A 457 -17.29 13.30 -6.82
C ALA A 457 -15.80 13.49 -7.13
N THR A 458 -14.91 13.01 -6.25
CA THR A 458 -13.46 13.02 -6.44
C THR A 458 -12.84 11.68 -6.03
N MET A 459 -11.65 11.39 -6.56
CA MET A 459 -10.79 10.29 -6.09
C MET A 459 -9.54 10.84 -5.41
N THR A 460 -9.03 10.15 -4.39
CA THR A 460 -7.74 10.51 -3.76
C THR A 460 -6.56 9.96 -4.56
N TYR A 461 -5.34 10.40 -4.26
CA TYR A 461 -4.11 9.80 -4.81
C TYR A 461 -4.05 8.27 -4.59
N GLU A 462 -4.51 7.76 -3.45
CA GLU A 462 -4.51 6.32 -3.12
C GLU A 462 -5.48 5.53 -4.03
N ASP A 463 -6.65 6.10 -4.30
CA ASP A 463 -7.64 5.54 -5.24
C ASP A 463 -7.13 5.60 -6.68
N TYR A 464 -6.43 6.67 -7.04
CA TYR A 464 -5.75 6.81 -8.33
C TYR A 464 -4.66 5.76 -8.52
N VAL A 465 -3.83 5.46 -7.51
CA VAL A 465 -2.84 4.37 -7.61
C VAL A 465 -3.53 3.03 -7.88
N TYR A 466 -4.68 2.75 -7.25
CA TYR A 466 -5.48 1.55 -7.53
C TYR A 466 -6.06 1.52 -8.96
N PHE A 467 -6.49 2.66 -9.49
CA PHE A 467 -6.88 2.82 -10.90
C PHE A 467 -5.71 2.53 -11.84
N MET A 468 -4.58 3.21 -11.63
CA MET A 468 -3.42 3.21 -12.51
C MET A 468 -2.80 1.81 -12.63
N LEU A 469 -2.59 1.11 -11.50
CA LEU A 469 -2.14 -0.29 -11.46
C LEU A 469 -3.12 -1.29 -12.09
N SER A 470 -4.41 -0.92 -12.22
CA SER A 470 -5.41 -1.72 -12.92
C SER A 470 -5.43 -1.42 -14.43
N GLU A 471 -5.04 -0.22 -14.82
CA GLU A 471 -5.00 0.26 -16.20
C GLU A 471 -3.75 -0.26 -16.93
N GLU A 472 -2.58 -0.26 -16.28
CA GLU A 472 -1.31 -0.76 -16.83
C GLU A 472 -1.35 -2.25 -17.18
N ASP A 473 -1.63 -3.12 -16.20
CA ASP A 473 -1.77 -4.56 -16.40
C ASP A 473 -3.22 -5.01 -16.22
N ARG A 474 -3.90 -5.16 -17.36
CA ARG A 474 -5.28 -5.68 -17.45
C ARG A 474 -5.38 -7.21 -17.40
N GLY A 475 -4.26 -7.92 -17.29
CA GLY A 475 -4.20 -9.39 -17.22
C GLY A 475 -4.30 -9.95 -15.80
N ASN A 476 -3.85 -9.22 -14.77
CA ASN A 476 -3.83 -9.73 -13.40
C ASN A 476 -5.22 -9.78 -12.72
N GLU A 477 -5.32 -10.62 -11.68
CA GLU A 477 -6.56 -10.91 -10.94
C GLU A 477 -7.14 -9.68 -10.19
N HIS A 478 -6.33 -8.65 -9.94
CA HIS A 478 -6.70 -7.44 -9.20
C HIS A 478 -7.36 -6.43 -10.15
N SER A 479 -6.75 -6.23 -11.31
CA SER A 479 -7.27 -5.44 -12.43
C SER A 479 -8.54 -6.05 -13.02
N LEU A 480 -8.57 -7.37 -13.26
CA LEU A 480 -9.78 -8.05 -13.73
C LEU A 480 -10.96 -7.82 -12.75
N ARG A 481 -10.72 -7.83 -11.44
CA ARG A 481 -11.74 -7.44 -10.44
C ARG A 481 -12.08 -5.96 -10.44
N TYR A 482 -11.11 -5.07 -10.68
CA TYR A 482 -11.33 -3.63 -10.82
C TYR A 482 -12.30 -3.36 -11.97
N TRP A 483 -11.97 -3.82 -13.18
CA TRP A 483 -12.77 -3.58 -14.38
C TRP A 483 -14.11 -4.32 -14.35
N PHE A 484 -14.16 -5.54 -13.80
CA PHE A 484 -15.42 -6.23 -13.57
C PHE A 484 -16.37 -5.40 -12.68
N THR A 485 -15.87 -4.82 -11.57
CA THR A 485 -16.68 -3.96 -10.69
C THR A 485 -17.20 -2.71 -11.43
N CYS A 486 -16.43 -2.18 -12.38
CA CYS A 486 -16.84 -1.03 -13.18
C CYS A 486 -17.89 -1.40 -14.25
N VAL A 487 -17.81 -2.60 -14.83
CA VAL A 487 -18.69 -3.07 -15.92
C VAL A 487 -19.99 -3.73 -15.43
N ASP A 488 -19.98 -4.39 -14.27
CA ASP A 488 -21.16 -4.95 -13.57
C ASP A 488 -22.01 -3.78 -13.03
N LEU A 489 -23.04 -3.38 -13.79
CA LEU A 489 -23.82 -2.17 -13.58
C LEU A 489 -24.85 -2.31 -12.45
N ASP A 490 -25.44 -3.49 -12.28
CA ASP A 490 -26.49 -3.75 -11.27
C ASP A 490 -25.99 -4.47 -10.00
N GLY A 491 -24.79 -5.06 -10.04
CA GLY A 491 -24.13 -5.69 -8.90
C GLY A 491 -24.51 -7.15 -8.65
N ASP A 492 -25.06 -7.87 -9.64
CA ASP A 492 -25.40 -9.30 -9.50
C ASP A 492 -24.20 -10.26 -9.53
N GLY A 493 -23.02 -9.78 -9.93
CA GLY A 493 -21.80 -10.58 -10.03
C GLY A 493 -21.64 -11.30 -11.38
N ARG A 494 -22.27 -10.79 -12.45
CA ARG A 494 -22.15 -11.27 -13.84
C ARG A 494 -21.95 -10.08 -14.77
N ILE A 495 -21.79 -10.37 -16.06
CA ILE A 495 -21.88 -9.37 -17.13
C ILE A 495 -22.91 -9.88 -18.13
N GLY A 496 -24.03 -9.16 -18.24
CA GLY A 496 -25.16 -9.44 -19.11
C GLY A 496 -25.05 -8.75 -20.48
N HIS A 497 -25.88 -9.23 -21.42
CA HIS A 497 -25.94 -8.70 -22.80
C HIS A 497 -26.24 -7.19 -22.87
N MET A 498 -27.04 -6.65 -21.93
CA MET A 498 -27.38 -5.23 -21.92
C MET A 498 -26.18 -4.34 -21.58
N GLU A 499 -25.33 -4.79 -20.67
CA GLU A 499 -24.13 -4.06 -20.21
C GLU A 499 -23.05 -4.12 -21.28
N MET A 500 -22.79 -5.32 -21.82
CA MET A 500 -21.91 -5.51 -22.99
C MET A 500 -22.32 -4.59 -24.15
N ARG A 501 -23.63 -4.49 -24.41
CA ARG A 501 -24.16 -3.58 -25.43
C ARG A 501 -23.92 -2.11 -25.09
N LEU A 502 -24.16 -1.68 -23.85
CA LEU A 502 -24.00 -0.28 -23.45
C LEU A 502 -22.56 0.21 -23.68
N PHE A 503 -21.56 -0.55 -23.20
CA PHE A 503 -20.15 -0.19 -23.38
C PHE A 503 -19.72 -0.29 -24.85
N TYR A 504 -20.20 -1.29 -25.60
CA TYR A 504 -19.89 -1.43 -27.02
C TYR A 504 -20.51 -0.31 -27.89
N ASP A 505 -21.78 0.02 -27.66
CA ASP A 505 -22.48 1.09 -28.37
C ASP A 505 -21.87 2.46 -28.05
N ASN A 506 -21.28 2.66 -26.85
CA ASN A 506 -20.53 3.88 -26.54
C ASN A 506 -19.20 3.94 -27.31
N GLN A 507 -18.36 2.89 -27.26
CA GLN A 507 -17.12 2.82 -28.04
C GLN A 507 -17.36 2.98 -29.56
N ALA A 508 -18.48 2.43 -30.06
CA ALA A 508 -18.88 2.58 -31.46
C ALA A 508 -19.42 3.98 -31.83
N ARG A 509 -19.72 4.83 -30.84
CA ARG A 509 -20.04 6.26 -31.03
C ARG A 509 -18.78 7.12 -30.97
N ASP A 510 -17.93 6.91 -29.98
CA ASP A 510 -16.72 7.73 -29.76
C ASP A 510 -15.81 7.68 -31.00
N ARG A 511 -15.55 6.48 -31.54
CA ARG A 511 -14.81 6.28 -32.81
C ARG A 511 -15.42 6.95 -34.04
N ARG A 512 -16.73 7.23 -34.04
CA ARG A 512 -17.39 7.95 -35.15
C ARG A 512 -17.27 9.46 -35.02
N LEU A 513 -17.03 9.96 -33.81
CA LEU A 513 -16.76 11.38 -33.57
C LEU A 513 -15.29 11.69 -33.91
N GLU A 514 -14.36 10.84 -33.49
CA GLU A 514 -12.94 10.86 -33.89
C GLU A 514 -12.79 10.89 -35.42
N GLY A 515 -13.40 9.91 -36.11
CA GLY A 515 -13.40 9.83 -37.58
C GLY A 515 -14.18 10.94 -38.32
N CYS A 516 -14.81 11.87 -37.59
CA CYS A 516 -15.41 13.09 -38.14
C CYS A 516 -14.59 14.36 -37.86
N THR A 517 -13.41 14.25 -37.23
CA THR A 517 -12.50 15.38 -36.98
C THR A 517 -11.28 15.45 -37.91
N GLU A 518 -11.13 14.49 -38.82
CA GLU A 518 -10.04 14.44 -39.82
C GLU A 518 -10.46 14.94 -41.23
N THR A 519 -11.52 15.78 -41.33
CA THR A 519 -12.04 16.32 -42.61
C THR A 519 -12.32 17.83 -42.56
#